data_AF-A0A3B9JCW8-F1
#
_entry.id   AF-A0A3B9JCW8-F1
#
_cell.length_a   1.000
_cell.length_b   1.000
_cell.length_c   1.000
_cell.angle_alpha   90.00
_cell.angle_beta   90.00
_cell.angle_gamma   90.00
#
_symmetry.space_group_name_H-M   'P 1'
#
loop_
_entity.id
_entity.type
_entity.pdbx_description
1 polymer ?
#
loop_
_entity_poly.entity_id
_entity_poly.type
_entity_poly.pdbx_seq_one_letter_code
_entity_poly.pdbx_strand_id
1 'polypeptide(L)' 'MRYGYGDRLSGRDTYLTAEVLPNQEAEISVELTAPNTPGTYRGYWVLFDNNTFSFGQYLSVIITVP' A
#
# COMPACT_ATOMS: atom_id res chain seq x y z
N MET A 1 -0.33 5.52 -3.27
CA MET A 1 -0.15 4.06 -3.17
C MET A 1 -1.49 3.34 -3.25
N ARG A 2 -1.59 2.27 -4.04
CA ARG A 2 -2.80 1.50 -4.24
C ARG A 2 -2.60 0.01 -4.04
N TYR A 3 -3.70 -0.69 -3.79
CA TYR A 3 -3.71 -2.14 -3.72
C TYR A 3 -3.38 -2.76 -5.09
N GLY A 4 -2.45 -3.70 -5.09
CA GLY A 4 -2.09 -4.51 -6.26
C GLY A 4 -2.81 -5.85 -6.26
N TYR A 5 -2.45 -6.74 -5.33
CA TYR A 5 -3.00 -8.09 -5.20
C TYR A 5 -2.77 -8.67 -3.79
N GLY A 6 -3.34 -9.85 -3.51
CA GLY A 6 -3.24 -10.53 -2.22
C GLY A 6 -4.31 -10.10 -1.23
N ASP A 7 -3.93 -9.92 0.04
CA ASP A 7 -4.84 -9.49 1.10
C ASP A 7 -4.86 -7.96 1.23
N ARG A 8 -6.02 -7.36 0.97
CA ARG A 8 -6.17 -5.90 1.05
C ARG A 8 -6.16 -5.36 2.48
N LEU A 9 -6.43 -6.20 3.49
CA LEU A 9 -6.38 -5.82 4.91
C LEU A 9 -7.19 -4.55 5.22
N SER A 10 -8.38 -4.41 4.61
CA SER A 10 -9.24 -3.20 4.64
C SER A 10 -8.61 -1.91 4.10
N GLY A 11 -7.37 -1.95 3.61
CA GLY A 11 -6.63 -0.79 3.17
C GLY A 11 -7.25 -0.13 1.95
N ARG A 12 -7.19 1.21 1.94
CA ARG A 12 -7.69 2.04 0.85
C ARG A 12 -6.53 2.61 0.04
N ASP A 13 -6.83 2.99 -1.20
CA ASP A 13 -5.88 3.73 -2.01
C ASP A 13 -5.58 5.06 -1.31
N THR A 14 -4.30 5.34 -1.12
CA THR A 14 -3.80 6.56 -0.47
C THR A 14 -3.15 7.44 -1.52
N TYR A 15 -3.51 8.71 -1.58
CA TYR A 15 -2.97 9.67 -2.54
C TYR A 15 -1.85 10.48 -1.90
N LEU A 16 -0.85 10.85 -2.69
CA LEU A 16 0.12 11.86 -2.26
C LEU A 16 -0.60 13.20 -2.13
N THR A 17 -0.34 13.92 -1.04
CA THR A 17 -0.95 15.23 -0.77
C THR A 17 -0.16 16.38 -1.37
N ALA A 18 1.04 16.11 -1.90
CA ALA A 18 1.92 17.07 -2.54
C ALA A 18 2.72 16.42 -3.67
N GLU A 19 3.21 17.23 -4.60
CA GLU A 19 4.15 16.81 -5.63
C GLU A 19 5.51 16.46 -4.99
N VAL A 20 6.14 15.38 -5.48
CA VAL A 20 7.45 14.92 -5.02
C VAL A 20 8.40 15.03 -6.21
N LEU A 21 9.31 16.00 -6.16
CA LEU A 21 10.27 16.27 -7.23
C LEU A 21 11.42 15.23 -7.21
N PRO A 22 12.20 15.13 -8.30
CA PRO A 22 13.39 14.28 -8.30
C PRO A 22 14.33 14.58 -7.13
N ASN A 23 14.83 13.51 -6.48
CA ASN A 23 15.65 13.55 -5.26
C ASN A 23 14.94 14.05 -3.99
N GLN A 24 13.63 14.23 -4.01
CA GLN A 24 12.83 14.41 -2.80
C GLN A 24 12.30 13.07 -2.30
N GLU A 25 12.02 13.04 -1.01
CA GLU A 25 11.39 11.91 -0.33
C GLU A 25 10.02 12.34 0.19
N ALA A 26 9.09 11.40 0.20
CA ALA A 26 7.78 11.59 0.80
C ALA A 26 7.42 10.35 1.61
N GLU A 27 6.78 10.57 2.74
CA GLU A 27 6.24 9.50 3.57
C GLU A 27 4.78 9.23 3.19
N ILE A 28 4.43 7.96 3.01
CA ILE A 28 3.07 7.53 2.68
C ILE A 28 2.65 6.51 3.73
N SER A 29 1.56 6.80 4.43
CA SER A 29 0.97 5.88 5.40
C SER A 29 -0.29 5.25 4.82
N VAL A 30 -0.40 3.92 4.88
CA VAL A 30 -1.63 3.19 4.52
C VAL A 30 -2.19 2.57 5.79
N GLU A 31 -3.43 2.93 6.13
CA GLU A 31 -4.13 2.31 7.26
C GLU A 31 -4.60 0.91 6.89
N LEU A 32 -4.17 -0.10 7.66
CA LEU A 32 -4.52 -1.50 7.47
C LEU A 32 -5.16 -2.06 8.75
N THR A 33 -6.12 -2.95 8.58
CA THR A 33 -6.78 -3.67 9.68
C THR A 33 -6.44 -5.16 9.60
N ALA A 34 -5.88 -5.70 10.69
CA ALA A 34 -5.63 -7.13 10.80
C ALA A 34 -6.97 -7.91 10.83
N PRO A 35 -7.10 -9.04 10.12
CA PRO A 35 -8.32 -9.85 10.15
C PRO A 35 -8.53 -10.48 11.54
N ASN A 36 -9.78 -10.80 11.88
CA ASN A 36 -10.11 -11.47 13.15
C ASN A 36 -9.88 -13.00 13.11
N THR A 37 -9.62 -13.55 11.93
CA THR A 37 -9.37 -14.98 11.76
C THR A 37 -7.86 -15.23 11.87
N PRO A 38 -7.41 -16.21 12.67
CA PRO A 38 -6.00 -16.59 12.73
C PRO A 38 -5.47 -17.00 11.36
N GLY A 39 -4.24 -16.60 11.06
CA GLY A 39 -3.62 -16.86 9.77
C GLY A 39 -2.55 -15.85 9.38
N THR A 40 -1.84 -16.15 8.29
CA THR A 40 -0.88 -15.25 7.68
C THR A 40 -1.50 -14.61 6.44
N TYR A 41 -1.56 -13.29 6.45
CA TYR A 41 -2.11 -12.46 5.38
C TYR A 41 -1.00 -11.68 4.70
N ARG A 42 -1.03 -11.61 3.38
CA ARG A 42 -0.01 -10.90 2.59
C ARG A 42 -0.64 -10.00 1.54
N GLY A 43 -0.51 -8.69 1.73
CA GLY A 43 -0.96 -7.66 0.80
C GLY A 43 0.19 -7.06 0.01
N TYR A 44 -0.04 -6.79 -1.28
CA TYR A 44 0.94 -6.13 -2.15
C TYR A 44 0.40 -4.78 -2.63
N TRP A 45 1.25 -3.76 -2.56
CA TRP A 45 0.90 -2.37 -2.79
C TRP A 45 1.90 -1.71 -3.73
N VAL A 46 1.44 -0.78 -4.57
CA VAL A 46 2.29 -0.10 -5.57
C VAL A 46 2.00 1.40 -5.59
N LEU A 47 2.99 2.20 -5.96
CA LEU A 47 2.78 3.63 -6.20
C LEU A 47 2.00 3.83 -7.50
N PHE A 48 1.25 4.92 -7.56
CA PHE A 48 0.53 5.33 -8.77
C PHE A 48 0.55 6.85 -8.89
N ASP A 49 0.52 7.36 -10.12
CA ASP A 49 0.53 8.79 -10.42
C ASP A 49 -0.90 9.38 -10.52
N ASN A 50 -1.01 10.69 -10.77
CA ASN A 50 -2.31 11.36 -10.91
C ASN A 50 -3.12 10.86 -12.11
N ASN A 51 -2.48 10.24 -13.10
CA ASN A 51 -3.13 9.61 -14.25
C ASN A 51 -3.49 8.13 -13.99
N THR A 52 -3.34 7.66 -12.75
CA THR A 52 -3.59 6.29 -12.28
C THR A 52 -2.65 5.22 -12.83
N PHE A 53 -1.53 5.61 -13.45
CA PHE A 53 -0.49 4.68 -13.87
C PHE A 53 0.33 4.21 -12.67
N SER A 54 0.52 2.91 -12.54
CA SER A 54 1.34 2.33 -11.48
C SER A 54 2.82 2.35 -11.85
N PHE A 55 3.68 2.66 -10.88
CA PHE A 55 5.13 2.74 -11.08
C PHE A 55 5.91 2.28 -9.84
N GLY A 56 7.21 2.07 -10.02
CA GLY A 56 8.10 1.59 -8.95
C GLY A 56 7.94 0.10 -8.66
N GLN A 57 8.25 -0.28 -7.42
CA GLN A 57 8.21 -1.68 -6.97
C GLN A 57 6.92 -1.98 -6.18
N TYR A 58 6.53 -3.25 -6.16
CA TYR A 58 5.51 -3.73 -5.25
C TYR A 58 6.09 -3.90 -3.85
N LEU A 59 5.53 -3.19 -2.88
CA LEU A 59 5.84 -3.38 -1.46
C LEU A 59 4.86 -4.40 -0.88
N SER A 60 5.37 -5.37 -0.12
CA SER A 60 4.54 -6.38 0.55
C SER A 60 4.41 -6.11 2.03
N VAL A 61 3.19 -6.22 2.54
CA VAL A 61 2.87 -6.24 3.97
C VAL A 61 2.45 -7.65 4.34
N ILE A 62 3.06 -8.21 5.38
CA ILE A 62 2.75 -9.55 5.90
C ILE A 62 2.30 -9.40 7.36
N ILE A 63 1.10 -9.88 7.69
CA ILE A 63 0.54 -9.86 9.04
C ILE A 63 0.24 -11.30 9.45
N THR A 64 0.66 -11.69 10.64
CA THR A 64 0.30 -12.99 11.24
C THR A 64 -0.60 -12.74 12.45
N VAL A 65 -1.83 -13.25 12.38
CA VAL A 65 -2.82 -13.21 13.46
C VAL A 65 -2.75 -14.55 14.21
N PRO A 66 -2.45 -14.56 15.52
CA PRO A 66 -2.36 -15.78 16.32
C PRO A 66 -3.72 -16.40 16.62
#